data_AF-A0A6M3KLA0-F1
#
_entry.id   AF-A0A6M3KLA0-F1
#
_cell.length_a   1.000
_cell.length_b   1.000
_cell.length_c   1.000
_cell.angle_alpha   90.00
_cell.angle_beta   90.00
_cell.angle_gamma   90.00
#
_symmetry.space_group_name_H-M   'P 1'
#
loop_
_entity.id
_entity.type
_entity.pdbx_description
1 polymer ?
#
loop_
_entity_poly.entity_id
_entity_poly.type
_entity_poly.pdbx_seq_one_letter_code
_entity_poly.pdbx_strand_id
1 'polypeptide(L)'
;MEEGSMTVDERGESPVYSYILRARHHYFVGHVKAPLMNGLINIATLPLRIGFVEKLVLLKEVWHIVRSVYRYPYPTKENTKKHDTHALIDLWDEFFNYDTNVTRRPLFLALRRISCCEVEHDNHYSQRITWFMKRAAEKYMLGEWNPLQEWCPMQEWNDPKVIEAVLKAREEFQKYLTVGGVPIGEIET
;
A
#
# COMPACT_ATOMS: atom_id res chain seq x y z
N MET A 1 37.58 -35.23 2.98
CA MET A 1 36.66 -34.08 2.95
C MET A 1 35.52 -34.45 3.86
N GLU A 2 35.54 -33.96 5.10
CA GLU A 2 34.44 -34.15 6.05
C GLU A 2 33.34 -33.15 5.68
N GLU A 3 32.21 -33.65 5.21
CA GLU A 3 31.00 -32.85 5.05
C GLU A 3 30.49 -32.47 6.44
N GLY A 4 30.83 -31.26 6.87
CA GLY A 4 30.36 -30.69 8.12
C GLY A 4 28.84 -30.53 8.09
N SER A 5 28.14 -31.50 8.68
CA SER A 5 26.70 -31.45 8.95
C SER A 5 26.36 -30.16 9.71
N MET A 6 25.79 -29.17 9.01
CA MET A 6 25.21 -27.99 9.63
C MET A 6 24.03 -28.42 10.49
N THR A 7 24.24 -28.46 11.80
CA THR A 7 23.20 -28.72 12.79
C THR A 7 22.14 -27.63 12.69
N VAL A 8 20.95 -28.05 12.27
CA VAL A 8 19.75 -27.23 12.18
C VAL A 8 19.21 -26.99 13.59
N ASP A 9 18.67 -25.81 13.88
CA ASP A 9 18.09 -25.53 15.21
C ASP A 9 16.80 -26.34 15.47
N GLU A 10 16.26 -26.26 16.69
CA GLU A 10 15.01 -26.96 17.07
C GLU A 10 13.78 -26.61 16.19
N ARG A 11 13.88 -25.54 15.40
CA ARG A 11 12.86 -25.10 14.44
C ARG A 11 13.15 -25.51 13.00
N GLY A 12 14.23 -26.25 12.75
CA GLY A 12 14.64 -26.63 11.41
C GLY A 12 15.22 -25.47 10.60
N GLU A 13 15.67 -24.38 11.24
CA GLU A 13 16.36 -23.27 10.56
C GLU A 13 17.88 -23.33 10.70
N SER A 14 18.60 -23.06 9.61
CA SER A 14 20.06 -22.90 9.65
C SER A 14 20.45 -21.68 10.50
N PRO A 15 21.45 -21.77 11.40
CA PRO A 15 21.93 -20.63 12.20
C PRO A 15 22.35 -19.41 11.36
N VAL A 16 22.87 -19.65 10.14
CA VAL A 16 23.25 -18.59 9.20
C VAL A 16 22.02 -17.82 8.73
N TYR A 17 20.93 -18.53 8.48
CA TYR A 17 19.69 -17.94 7.98
C TYR A 17 18.98 -17.10 9.03
N SER A 18 18.92 -17.58 10.28
CA SER A 18 18.36 -16.81 11.39
C SER A 18 19.14 -15.53 11.68
N TYR A 19 20.47 -15.57 11.55
CA TYR A 19 21.33 -14.38 11.63
C TYR A 19 21.00 -13.35 10.53
N ILE A 20 20.88 -13.79 9.28
CA ILE A 20 20.55 -12.91 8.14
C ILE A 20 19.21 -12.21 8.36
N LEU A 21 18.20 -12.92 8.86
CA LEU A 21 16.87 -12.35 9.11
C LEU A 21 16.89 -11.33 10.24
N ARG A 22 17.60 -11.62 11.34
CA ARG A 22 17.78 -10.64 12.42
C ARG A 22 18.51 -9.40 11.92
N ALA A 23 19.57 -9.57 11.13
CA ALA A 23 20.30 -8.46 10.54
C ALA A 23 19.41 -7.60 9.63
N ARG A 24 18.57 -8.24 8.79
CA ARG A 24 17.58 -7.54 7.94
C ARG A 24 16.54 -6.79 8.76
N HIS A 25 16.01 -7.42 9.81
CA HIS A 25 15.06 -6.79 10.73
C HIS A 25 15.67 -5.55 11.40
N HIS A 26 16.86 -5.68 12.00
CA HIS A 26 17.54 -4.54 12.64
C HIS A 26 17.88 -3.44 11.64
N TYR A 27 18.28 -3.81 10.41
CA TYR A 27 18.51 -2.84 9.34
C TYR A 27 17.22 -2.08 9.01
N PHE A 28 16.12 -2.79 8.76
CA PHE A 28 14.83 -2.19 8.43
C PHE A 28 14.35 -1.24 9.54
N VAL A 29 14.33 -1.71 10.79
CA VAL A 29 13.88 -0.90 11.93
C VAL A 29 14.77 0.34 12.11
N GLY A 30 16.10 0.17 12.11
CA GLY A 30 17.02 1.26 12.40
C GLY A 30 17.22 2.26 11.26
N HIS A 31 17.19 1.80 9.99
CA HIS A 31 17.61 2.61 8.84
C HIS A 31 16.47 3.00 7.90
N VAL A 32 15.31 2.35 8.00
CA VAL A 32 14.13 2.66 7.18
C VAL A 32 13.03 3.23 8.06
N LYS A 33 12.60 2.47 9.08
CA LYS A 33 11.43 2.80 9.90
C LYS A 33 11.66 3.99 10.83
N ALA A 34 12.74 3.99 11.61
CA ALA A 34 13.00 5.08 12.56
C ALA A 34 13.12 6.46 11.85
N PRO A 35 13.87 6.59 10.73
CA PRO A 35 13.89 7.84 9.97
C PRO A 35 12.52 8.24 9.40
N LEU A 36 11.73 7.28 8.92
CA LEU A 36 10.37 7.52 8.42
C LEU A 36 9.46 8.06 9.52
N MET A 37 9.46 7.43 10.69
CA MET A 37 8.64 7.84 11.82
C MET A 37 9.05 9.22 12.33
N ASN A 38 10.35 9.50 12.41
CA ASN A 38 10.84 10.82 12.81
C ASN A 38 10.39 11.89 11.81
N GLY A 39 10.49 11.63 10.50
CA GLY A 39 10.00 12.57 9.49
C GLY A 39 8.50 12.81 9.57
N LEU A 40 7.69 11.76 9.78
CA LEU A 40 6.24 11.90 9.95
C LEU A 40 5.86 12.68 11.21
N ILE A 41 6.53 12.42 12.34
CA ILE A 41 6.32 13.15 13.59
C ILE A 41 6.70 14.62 13.41
N ASN A 42 7.84 14.90 12.76
CA ASN A 42 8.28 16.26 12.46
C ASN A 42 7.24 16.98 11.59
N ILE A 43 6.74 16.36 10.51
CA ILE A 43 5.68 16.93 9.67
C ILE A 43 4.41 17.21 10.46
N ALA A 44 3.96 16.24 11.28
CA ALA A 44 2.71 16.35 12.03
C ALA A 44 2.76 17.39 13.16
N THR A 45 3.95 17.72 13.66
CA THR A 45 4.16 18.66 14.77
C THR A 45 4.60 20.06 14.30
N LEU A 46 4.90 20.24 13.02
CA LEU A 46 5.34 21.52 12.46
C LEU A 46 4.17 22.53 12.33
N PRO A 47 4.32 23.77 12.81
CA PRO A 47 3.33 24.82 12.58
C PRO A 47 3.24 25.21 11.09
N LEU A 48 2.03 25.58 10.64
CA LEU A 48 1.66 25.89 9.24
C LEU A 48 2.54 26.93 8.52
N ARG A 49 3.38 27.69 9.24
CA ARG A 49 4.40 28.58 8.66
C ARG A 49 5.78 27.96 8.79
N ILE A 50 6.09 27.06 7.86
CA ILE A 50 7.38 26.40 7.77
C ILE A 50 8.39 27.35 7.08
N GLY A 51 9.47 27.68 7.78
CA GLY A 51 10.60 28.42 7.24
C GLY A 51 11.35 27.63 6.17
N PHE A 52 12.29 28.29 5.47
CA PHE A 52 13.05 27.65 4.39
C PHE A 52 13.95 26.50 4.89
N VAL A 53 14.47 26.61 6.11
CA VAL A 53 15.39 25.61 6.70
C VAL A 53 14.66 24.31 7.01
N GLU A 54 13.46 24.39 7.58
CA GLU A 54 12.64 23.23 7.93
C GLU A 54 12.19 22.48 6.66
N LYS A 55 11.93 23.19 5.55
CA LYS A 55 11.68 22.54 4.25
C LYS A 55 12.88 21.74 3.76
N LEU A 56 14.11 22.24 3.95
CA LEU A 56 15.33 21.51 3.58
C LEU A 56 15.55 20.28 4.46
N VAL A 57 15.26 20.37 5.76
CA VAL A 57 15.31 19.21 6.67
C VAL A 57 14.32 18.14 6.23
N LEU A 58 13.08 18.52 5.94
CA LEU A 58 12.06 17.60 5.43
C LEU A 58 12.48 16.95 4.11
N LEU A 59 13.01 17.71 3.16
CA LEU A 59 13.51 17.16 1.89
C LEU A 59 14.65 16.16 2.11
N LYS A 60 15.57 16.44 3.04
CA LYS A 60 16.65 15.53 3.41
C LYS A 60 16.11 14.24 4.05
N GLU A 61 15.14 14.34 4.95
CA GLU A 61 14.50 13.18 5.59
C GLU A 61 13.75 12.32 4.56
N VAL A 62 12.93 12.95 3.71
CA VAL A 62 12.25 12.27 2.59
C VAL A 62 13.26 11.57 1.69
N TRP A 63 14.36 12.24 1.31
CA TRP A 63 15.40 11.62 0.49
C TRP A 63 16.06 10.43 1.17
N HIS A 64 16.37 10.51 2.48
CA HIS A 64 16.91 9.39 3.24
C HIS A 64 15.94 8.22 3.29
N ILE A 65 14.65 8.47 3.55
CA ILE A 65 13.59 7.45 3.54
C ILE A 65 13.55 6.79 2.17
N VAL A 66 13.43 7.57 1.10
CA VAL A 66 13.37 7.08 -0.28
C VAL A 66 14.58 6.20 -0.59
N ARG A 67 15.79 6.66 -0.28
CA ARG A 67 17.03 5.90 -0.49
C ARG A 67 17.08 4.60 0.32
N SER A 68 16.68 4.63 1.59
CA SER A 68 16.66 3.45 2.45
C SER A 68 15.63 2.43 1.98
N VAL A 69 14.45 2.90 1.57
CA VAL A 69 13.41 2.05 0.98
C VAL A 69 13.93 1.38 -0.30
N TYR A 70 14.57 2.12 -1.21
CA TYR A 70 15.14 1.56 -2.45
C TYR A 70 16.27 0.53 -2.22
N ARG A 71 17.00 0.61 -1.11
CA ARG A 71 18.04 -0.37 -0.75
C ARG A 71 17.47 -1.68 -0.22
N TYR A 72 16.29 -1.64 0.38
CA TYR A 72 15.62 -2.85 0.79
C TYR A 72 15.21 -3.66 -0.45
N PRO A 73 15.23 -5.00 -0.46
CA PRO A 73 14.69 -5.77 -1.58
C PRO A 73 13.17 -5.55 -1.71
N TYR A 74 12.63 -5.71 -2.92
CA TYR A 74 11.18 -5.64 -3.12
C TYR A 74 10.53 -6.90 -2.53
N PRO A 75 9.45 -6.80 -1.74
CA PRO A 75 8.84 -7.97 -1.13
C PRO A 75 8.17 -8.83 -2.21
N THR A 76 8.59 -10.08 -2.31
CA THR A 76 8.02 -11.12 -3.19
C THR A 76 7.79 -12.39 -2.38
N LYS A 77 6.98 -13.33 -2.90
CA LYS A 77 6.71 -14.59 -2.18
C LYS A 77 7.97 -15.43 -1.98
N GLU A 78 8.96 -15.31 -2.86
CA GLU A 78 10.23 -16.04 -2.80
C GLU A 78 11.16 -15.51 -1.70
N ASN A 79 11.04 -14.24 -1.32
CA ASN A 79 11.94 -13.60 -0.36
C ASN A 79 11.29 -13.19 0.97
N THR A 80 10.01 -13.49 1.14
CA THR A 80 9.22 -13.30 2.37
C THR A 80 8.79 -14.64 2.93
N LYS A 81 8.62 -14.74 4.26
CA LYS A 81 8.29 -16.00 4.95
C LYS A 81 6.86 -16.06 5.46
N LYS A 82 6.31 -14.95 5.92
CA LYS A 82 5.04 -14.99 6.65
C LYS A 82 3.88 -15.16 5.68
N HIS A 83 2.96 -16.04 6.06
CA HIS A 83 1.71 -16.26 5.32
C HIS A 83 0.91 -14.96 5.13
N ASP A 84 0.79 -14.13 6.16
CA ASP A 84 0.07 -12.85 6.08
C ASP A 84 0.73 -11.87 5.09
N THR A 85 2.06 -11.91 4.98
CA THR A 85 2.79 -11.14 3.97
C THR A 85 2.45 -11.63 2.56
N HIS A 86 2.38 -12.95 2.36
CA HIS A 86 2.00 -13.53 1.07
C HIS A 86 0.57 -13.17 0.67
N ALA A 87 -0.37 -13.18 1.63
CA ALA A 87 -1.75 -12.76 1.40
C ALA A 87 -1.83 -11.27 1.00
N LEU A 88 -1.04 -10.40 1.63
CA LEU A 88 -0.93 -8.99 1.21
C LEU A 88 -0.35 -8.85 -0.19
N ILE A 89 0.69 -9.63 -0.53
CA ILE A 89 1.26 -9.64 -1.88
C ILE A 89 0.20 -9.99 -2.92
N ASP A 90 -0.59 -11.03 -2.67
CA ASP A 90 -1.68 -11.45 -3.57
C ASP A 90 -2.73 -10.35 -3.76
N LEU A 91 -3.17 -9.71 -2.67
CA LEU A 91 -4.12 -8.60 -2.74
C LEU A 91 -3.58 -7.41 -3.55
N TRP A 92 -2.29 -7.09 -3.38
CA TRP A 92 -1.69 -6.02 -4.17
C TRP A 92 -1.50 -6.39 -5.63
N ASP A 93 -1.13 -7.65 -5.93
CA ASP A 93 -1.01 -8.13 -7.30
C ASP A 93 -2.38 -8.09 -8.00
N GLU A 94 -3.45 -8.48 -7.31
CA GLU A 94 -4.83 -8.32 -7.81
C GLU A 94 -5.17 -6.85 -8.04
N PHE A 95 -4.89 -5.95 -7.07
CA PHE A 95 -5.07 -4.51 -7.24
C PHE A 95 -4.35 -3.98 -8.48
N PHE A 96 -3.09 -4.37 -8.70
CA PHE A 96 -2.28 -3.88 -9.83
C PHE A 96 -2.64 -4.50 -11.18
N ASN A 97 -3.36 -5.62 -11.18
CA ASN A 97 -3.97 -6.15 -12.41
C ASN A 97 -5.11 -5.24 -12.88
N TYR A 98 -5.85 -4.64 -11.93
CA TYR A 98 -6.95 -3.73 -12.23
C TYR A 98 -6.51 -2.28 -12.43
N ASP A 99 -5.53 -1.80 -11.67
CA ASP A 99 -5.00 -0.43 -11.76
C ASP A 99 -4.18 -0.21 -13.04
N THR A 100 -4.73 0.61 -13.94
CA THR A 100 -4.04 1.03 -15.18
C THR A 100 -3.46 2.44 -15.08
N ASN A 101 -3.58 3.12 -13.93
CA ASN A 101 -3.06 4.48 -13.74
C ASN A 101 -1.54 4.46 -13.53
N VAL A 102 -0.79 4.58 -14.61
CA VAL A 102 0.68 4.63 -14.58
C VAL A 102 1.21 5.80 -13.74
N THR A 103 0.53 6.95 -13.74
CA THR A 103 0.96 8.17 -13.04
C THR A 103 0.88 8.03 -11.52
N ARG A 104 -0.15 7.32 -11.01
CA ARG A 104 -0.38 7.12 -9.57
C ARG A 104 0.21 5.82 -9.04
N ARG A 105 0.53 4.86 -9.91
CA ARG A 105 1.16 3.58 -9.56
C ARG A 105 2.35 3.67 -8.60
N PRO A 106 3.28 4.66 -8.70
CA PRO A 106 4.41 4.76 -7.78
C PRO A 106 4.00 4.90 -6.30
N LEU A 107 2.90 5.61 -6.02
CA LEU A 107 2.39 5.74 -4.65
C LEU A 107 1.92 4.39 -4.11
N PHE A 108 1.11 3.67 -4.88
CA PHE A 108 0.62 2.35 -4.48
C PHE A 108 1.74 1.32 -4.37
N LEU A 109 2.76 1.38 -5.22
CA LEU A 109 3.94 0.51 -5.09
C LEU A 109 4.71 0.79 -3.78
N ALA A 110 4.80 2.05 -3.38
CA ALA A 110 5.36 2.41 -2.08
C ALA A 110 4.50 1.88 -0.92
N LEU A 111 3.17 2.01 -1.00
CA LEU A 111 2.23 1.48 0.00
C LEU A 111 2.31 -0.05 0.11
N ARG A 112 2.35 -0.77 -1.02
CA ARG A 112 2.59 -2.22 -1.06
C ARG A 112 3.85 -2.57 -0.31
N ARG A 113 4.94 -1.86 -0.62
CA ARG A 113 6.24 -2.15 -0.03
C ARG A 113 6.23 -1.94 1.47
N ILE A 114 5.71 -0.81 1.94
CA ILE A 114 5.62 -0.49 3.36
C ILE A 114 4.75 -1.53 4.07
N SER A 115 3.53 -1.78 3.59
CA SER A 115 2.61 -2.72 4.23
C SER A 115 3.18 -4.15 4.31
N CYS A 116 3.73 -4.67 3.21
CA CYS A 116 4.34 -6.00 3.19
C CYS A 116 5.57 -6.09 4.13
N CYS A 117 6.45 -5.08 4.12
CA CYS A 117 7.62 -5.08 4.99
C CYS A 117 7.27 -4.96 6.47
N GLU A 118 6.27 -4.15 6.83
CA GLU A 118 5.79 -4.03 8.22
C GLU A 118 5.20 -5.35 8.72
N VAL A 119 4.38 -6.03 7.90
CA VAL A 119 3.84 -7.35 8.28
C VAL A 119 4.94 -8.41 8.38
N GLU A 120 5.88 -8.40 7.45
CA GLU A 120 6.99 -9.36 7.40
C GLU A 120 7.93 -9.22 8.60
N HIS A 121 8.33 -7.99 8.93
CA HIS A 121 9.43 -7.75 9.86
C HIS A 121 8.96 -7.37 11.27
N ASP A 122 7.80 -6.73 11.43
CA ASP A 122 7.37 -6.18 12.72
C ASP A 122 6.07 -6.83 13.21
N ASN A 123 6.17 -7.70 14.22
CA ASN A 123 5.00 -8.37 14.80
C ASN A 123 4.00 -7.39 15.43
N HIS A 124 4.46 -6.27 15.97
CA HIS A 124 3.58 -5.27 16.59
C HIS A 124 2.70 -4.60 15.54
N TYR A 125 3.29 -4.18 14.42
CA TYR A 125 2.55 -3.56 13.33
C TYR A 125 1.75 -4.58 12.51
N SER A 126 2.29 -5.78 12.32
CA SER A 126 1.57 -6.90 11.71
C SER A 126 0.21 -7.13 12.38
N GLN A 127 0.17 -7.27 13.71
CA GLN A 127 -1.09 -7.48 14.44
C GLN A 127 -2.06 -6.31 14.30
N ARG A 128 -1.56 -5.06 14.31
CA ARG A 128 -2.41 -3.87 14.14
C ARG A 128 -2.98 -3.75 12.73
N ILE A 129 -2.16 -4.04 11.70
CA ILE A 129 -2.58 -4.05 10.30
C ILE A 129 -3.64 -5.15 10.09
N THR A 130 -3.38 -6.37 10.57
CA THR A 130 -4.33 -7.48 10.51
C THR A 130 -5.66 -7.14 11.19
N TRP A 131 -5.61 -6.57 12.41
CA TRP A 131 -6.81 -6.11 13.10
C TRP A 131 -7.56 -5.06 12.30
N PHE A 132 -6.85 -4.06 11.75
CA PHE A 132 -7.46 -3.00 10.95
C PHE A 132 -8.16 -3.54 9.70
N MET A 133 -7.49 -4.42 8.93
CA MET A 133 -8.06 -5.06 7.75
C MET A 133 -9.30 -5.89 8.09
N LYS A 134 -9.25 -6.66 9.18
CA LYS A 134 -10.39 -7.44 9.67
C LYS A 134 -11.58 -6.53 9.99
N ARG A 135 -11.36 -5.43 10.72
CA ARG A 135 -12.42 -4.48 11.07
C ARG A 135 -12.99 -3.76 9.84
N ALA A 136 -12.15 -3.40 8.88
CA ALA A 136 -12.58 -2.80 7.62
C ALA A 136 -13.47 -3.76 6.82
N ALA A 137 -13.06 -5.03 6.69
CA ALA A 137 -13.85 -6.06 6.03
C ALA A 137 -15.19 -6.31 6.74
N GLU A 138 -15.20 -6.40 8.08
CA GLU A 138 -16.44 -6.55 8.85
C GLU A 138 -17.39 -5.38 8.62
N LYS A 139 -16.91 -4.13 8.66
CA LYS A 139 -17.73 -2.95 8.38
C LYS A 139 -18.29 -2.96 6.96
N TYR A 140 -17.51 -3.41 5.98
CA TYR A 140 -17.97 -3.58 4.60
C TYR A 140 -19.08 -4.63 4.50
N MET A 141 -18.90 -5.79 5.12
CA MET A 141 -19.91 -6.87 5.11
C MET A 141 -21.20 -6.49 5.83
N LEU A 142 -21.12 -5.62 6.85
CA LEU A 142 -22.28 -5.08 7.56
C LEU A 142 -22.98 -3.93 6.81
N GLY A 143 -22.45 -3.48 5.66
CA GLY A 143 -22.98 -2.34 4.91
C GLY A 143 -22.71 -0.99 5.59
N GLU A 144 -21.85 -0.93 6.60
CA GLU A 144 -21.45 0.30 7.27
C GLU A 144 -20.37 1.06 6.47
N TRP A 145 -19.76 0.39 5.50
CA TRP A 145 -18.81 0.99 4.55
C TRP A 145 -19.44 0.99 3.16
N ASN A 146 -19.51 2.17 2.53
CA ASN A 146 -20.11 2.32 1.21
C ASN A 146 -19.38 1.45 0.17
N PRO A 147 -20.10 0.70 -0.68
CA PRO A 147 -19.46 -0.01 -1.79
C PRO A 147 -18.69 0.97 -2.68
N LEU A 148 -17.81 0.43 -3.53
CA LEU A 148 -17.20 1.23 -4.60
C LEU A 148 -18.31 1.96 -5.34
N GLN A 149 -18.20 3.28 -5.44
CA GLN A 149 -19.18 4.07 -6.16
C GLN A 149 -19.17 3.61 -7.61
N GLU A 150 -20.35 3.45 -8.21
CA GLU A 150 -20.47 2.90 -9.57
C GLU A 150 -19.67 3.71 -10.61
N TRP A 151 -19.48 5.01 -10.37
CA TRP A 151 -18.69 5.88 -11.25
C TRP A 151 -17.22 6.03 -10.84
N CYS A 152 -16.73 5.38 -9.77
CA CYS A 152 -15.36 5.53 -9.30
C CYS A 152 -14.61 4.19 -9.18
N PRO A 153 -13.35 4.13 -9.65
CA PRO A 153 -12.62 5.17 -10.39
C PRO A 153 -13.15 5.33 -11.84
N MET A 154 -13.41 6.58 -12.26
CA MET A 154 -14.07 6.89 -13.56
C MET A 154 -13.26 6.45 -14.79
N GLN A 155 -11.94 6.39 -14.62
CA GLN A 155 -10.93 6.13 -15.63
C GLN A 155 -9.80 5.40 -14.94
N GLU A 156 -9.09 4.54 -15.66
CA GLU A 156 -7.87 3.88 -15.21
C GLU A 156 -8.05 2.66 -14.28
N TRP A 157 -9.22 2.01 -14.33
CA TRP A 157 -9.47 0.73 -13.67
C TRP A 157 -10.15 -0.25 -14.63
N ASN A 158 -9.59 -1.45 -14.78
CA ASN A 158 -10.01 -2.38 -15.81
C ASN A 158 -10.88 -3.56 -15.30
N ASP A 159 -11.30 -3.54 -14.03
CA ASP A 159 -12.22 -4.56 -13.49
C ASP A 159 -13.53 -4.54 -14.29
N PRO A 160 -13.91 -5.65 -14.96
CA PRO A 160 -15.12 -5.71 -15.78
C PRO A 160 -16.38 -5.30 -15.03
N LYS A 161 -16.49 -5.62 -13.73
CA LYS A 161 -17.66 -5.27 -12.91
C LYS A 161 -17.74 -3.77 -12.66
N VAL A 162 -16.59 -3.13 -12.46
CA VAL A 162 -16.51 -1.67 -12.30
C VAL A 162 -16.81 -0.99 -13.63
N ILE A 163 -16.26 -1.50 -14.75
CA ILE A 163 -16.55 -0.95 -16.08
C ILE A 163 -18.06 -0.99 -16.37
N GLU A 164 -18.72 -2.12 -16.13
CA GLU A 164 -20.16 -2.29 -16.32
C GLU A 164 -20.96 -1.29 -15.46
N ALA A 165 -20.60 -1.16 -14.18
CA ALA A 165 -21.22 -0.20 -13.26
C ALA A 165 -21.03 1.26 -13.73
N VAL A 166 -19.83 1.63 -14.18
CA VAL A 166 -19.52 2.98 -14.70
C VAL A 166 -20.34 3.26 -15.95
N LEU A 167 -20.45 2.30 -16.88
CA LEU A 167 -21.23 2.46 -18.11
C LEU A 167 -22.71 2.65 -17.81
N LYS A 168 -23.27 1.82 -16.92
CA LYS A 168 -24.67 1.93 -16.49
C LYS A 168 -24.95 3.28 -15.82
N ALA A 169 -24.09 3.71 -14.89
CA ALA A 169 -24.22 5.00 -14.22
C ALA A 169 -24.15 6.17 -15.22
N ARG A 170 -23.30 6.07 -16.26
CA ARG A 170 -23.23 7.07 -17.34
C ARG A 170 -24.50 7.10 -18.18
N GLU A 171 -25.06 5.95 -18.55
CA GLU A 171 -26.33 5.87 -19.29
C GLU A 171 -27.48 6.46 -18.48
N GLU A 172 -27.55 6.17 -17.18
CA GLU A 172 -28.54 6.76 -16.27
C GLU A 172 -28.38 8.27 -16.16
N PHE A 173 -27.15 8.77 -15.96
CA PHE A 173 -26.86 10.19 -15.91
C PHE A 173 -27.23 10.91 -17.23
N GLN A 174 -26.95 10.30 -18.38
CA GLN A 174 -27.35 10.84 -19.69
C GLN A 174 -28.86 11.02 -19.82
N LYS A 175 -29.66 10.08 -19.29
CA LYS A 175 -31.14 10.21 -19.26
C LYS A 175 -31.60 11.43 -18.46
N TYR A 176 -30.92 11.74 -17.35
CA TYR A 176 -31.23 12.93 -16.54
C TYR A 176 -30.82 14.24 -17.20
N LEU A 177 -29.76 14.23 -18.02
CA LEU A 177 -29.34 15.39 -18.81
C LEU A 177 -30.25 15.69 -20.00
N THR A 178 -31.18 14.79 -20.31
CA THR A 178 -32.21 14.97 -21.33
C THR A 178 -33.58 15.13 -20.67
N VAL A 179 -33.94 16.34 -20.23
CA VAL A 179 -35.31 16.61 -19.77
C VAL A 179 -36.19 16.78 -21.03
N GLY A 180 -37.06 15.80 -21.31
CA GLY A 180 -37.94 15.83 -22.48
C GLY A 180 -37.26 15.53 -23.83
N GLY A 181 -36.06 14.93 -23.81
CA GLY A 181 -35.31 14.60 -25.04
C GLY A 181 -34.47 15.74 -25.61
N VAL A 182 -34.43 16.90 -24.94
CA VAL A 182 -33.57 18.03 -25.33
C VAL A 182 -32.34 18.04 -24.42
N PRO A 183 -31.11 18.05 -24.98
CA PRO A 183 -29.89 18.23 -24.19
C PRO A 183 -29.94 19.57 -23.43
N ILE A 184 -29.59 19.59 -22.15
CA ILE A 184 -29.59 20.82 -21.31
C ILE A 184 -28.74 21.97 -21.91
N GLY A 185 -27.85 21.70 -22.88
CA GLY A 185 -27.09 22.72 -23.60
C GLY A 185 -27.85 23.47 -24.71
N GLU A 186 -29.07 23.04 -25.07
CA GLU A 186 -29.89 23.64 -26.14
C GLU A 186 -31.14 24.38 -25.64
N ILE A 187 -31.32 24.51 -24.32
CA ILE A 187 -32.33 25.41 -23.77
C ILE A 187 -31.76 26.82 -23.86
N GLU A 188 -31.91 27.43 -25.05
CA GLU A 188 -31.53 28.82 -25.32
C GLU A 188 -32.17 29.77 -24.31
N THR A 189 -31.34 30.62 -23.70
CA THR A 189 -31.71 31.87 -23.01
C THR A 189 -32.35 32.88 -23.95
#